data_AF-H1XV24-F1
#
_entry.id   AF-H1XV24-F1
#
_cell.length_a   1.000
_cell.length_b   1.000
_cell.length_c   1.000
_cell.angle_alpha   90.00
_cell.angle_beta   90.00
_cell.angle_gamma   90.00
#
_symmetry.space_group_name_H-M   'P 1'
#
loop_
_entity.id
_entity.type
_entity.pdbx_description
1 polymer ?
#
loop_
_entity_poly.entity_id
_entity_poly.type
_entity_poly.pdbx_seq_one_letter_code
_entity_poly.pdbx_strand_id
1 'polypeptide(L)'
;MDLKSIIKKKEIQKAKRQFIQFSEGELQNLRADEIERIIDHFRGNTLVKLPESEIAFFEWLKENDRAVWDDLWAEGEEEGYLVSVDFLREFIRETPSFPICDLVDQPNYWFSVRHIKPKGMEYLQNELMLKVEIDEQLTLEERFLLEISVASTDIWHFCHRYRIDIEEMKNAISEMVYKGWLVHLTSRDDLVKYLDF
;
A
#
# COMPACT_ATOMS: atom_id res chain seq x y z
N MET A 1 -3.06 24.45 -9.79
CA MET A 1 -4.32 24.54 -8.99
C MET A 1 -3.99 25.33 -7.72
N ASP A 2 -4.89 26.22 -7.24
CA ASP A 2 -4.61 27.01 -6.02
C ASP A 2 -4.93 26.21 -4.75
N LEU A 3 -3.92 25.94 -3.92
CA LEU A 3 -4.02 25.16 -2.68
C LEU A 3 -5.11 25.71 -1.73
N LYS A 4 -5.23 27.03 -1.62
CA LYS A 4 -6.25 27.66 -0.76
C LYS A 4 -7.67 27.34 -1.23
N SER A 5 -7.88 27.31 -2.55
CA SER A 5 -9.14 26.90 -3.16
C SER A 5 -9.47 25.43 -2.86
N ILE A 6 -8.48 24.53 -2.91
CA ILE A 6 -8.67 23.11 -2.55
C ILE A 6 -9.10 22.99 -1.10
N ILE A 7 -8.34 23.56 -0.16
CA ILE A 7 -8.63 23.49 1.28
C ILE A 7 -10.06 23.99 1.56
N LYS A 8 -10.43 25.17 1.03
CA LYS A 8 -11.76 25.74 1.22
C LYS A 8 -12.88 24.81 0.68
N LYS A 9 -12.67 24.17 -0.46
CA LYS A 9 -13.62 23.18 -0.99
C LYS A 9 -13.75 21.97 -0.06
N LYS A 10 -12.62 21.46 0.47
CA LYS A 10 -12.61 20.32 1.39
C LYS A 10 -13.24 20.66 2.74
N GLU A 11 -13.09 21.89 3.26
CA GLU A 11 -13.80 22.36 4.46
C GLU A 11 -15.32 22.32 4.28
N ILE A 12 -15.82 22.84 3.14
CA ILE A 12 -17.25 22.81 2.82
C ILE A 12 -17.74 21.37 2.69
N GLN A 13 -16.92 20.47 2.12
CA GLN A 13 -17.24 19.05 2.00
C GLN A 13 -17.32 18.37 3.38
N LYS A 14 -16.30 18.58 4.23
CA LYS A 14 -16.23 18.05 5.60
C LYS A 14 -17.45 18.47 6.42
N ALA A 15 -17.83 19.75 6.37
CA ALA A 15 -19.00 20.25 7.10
C ALA A 15 -20.33 19.59 6.66
N LYS A 16 -20.42 19.12 5.40
CA LYS A 16 -21.63 18.49 4.86
C LYS A 16 -21.65 16.97 5.03
N ARG A 17 -20.49 16.31 4.92
CA ARG A 17 -20.38 14.85 4.81
C ARG A 17 -19.61 14.20 5.96
N GLN A 18 -19.03 14.99 6.87
CA GLN A 18 -18.10 14.55 7.93
C GLN A 18 -16.73 14.01 7.45
N PHE A 19 -16.56 13.78 6.15
CA PHE A 19 -15.29 13.40 5.53
C PHE A 19 -14.93 14.31 4.34
N ILE A 20 -13.67 14.23 3.91
CA ILE A 20 -13.18 14.85 2.67
C ILE A 20 -12.82 13.77 1.65
N GLN A 21 -12.83 14.11 0.37
CA GLN A 21 -12.48 13.17 -0.70
C GLN A 21 -11.71 13.93 -1.76
N PHE A 22 -10.65 13.32 -2.28
CA PHE A 22 -9.88 13.82 -3.41
C PHE A 22 -10.18 12.96 -4.64
N SER A 23 -10.32 13.61 -5.79
CA SER A 23 -10.28 12.88 -7.07
C SER A 23 -8.85 12.49 -7.42
N GLU A 24 -8.68 11.47 -8.26
CA GLU A 24 -7.36 11.05 -8.76
C GLU A 24 -6.59 12.20 -9.39
N GLY A 25 -7.27 13.00 -10.21
CA GLY A 25 -6.68 14.19 -10.83
C GLY A 25 -6.32 15.29 -9.82
N GLU A 26 -6.98 15.38 -8.67
CA GLU A 26 -6.53 16.30 -7.62
C GLU A 26 -5.24 15.79 -6.97
N LEU A 27 -5.16 14.49 -6.65
CA LEU A 27 -3.99 13.88 -6.01
C LEU A 27 -2.75 13.95 -6.89
N GLN A 28 -2.86 13.61 -8.17
CA GLN A 28 -1.75 13.67 -9.14
C GLN A 28 -1.16 15.07 -9.34
N ASN A 29 -1.94 16.11 -9.04
CA ASN A 29 -1.51 17.51 -9.20
C ASN A 29 -1.00 18.15 -7.90
N LEU A 30 -1.05 17.44 -6.77
CA LEU A 30 -0.57 17.93 -5.49
C LEU A 30 0.89 17.55 -5.31
N ARG A 31 1.70 18.53 -4.89
CA ARG A 31 3.07 18.27 -4.47
C ARG A 31 3.12 17.77 -3.02
N ALA A 32 4.20 17.10 -2.64
CA ALA A 32 4.40 16.62 -1.28
C ALA A 32 4.26 17.75 -0.23
N ASP A 33 4.81 18.95 -0.49
CA ASP A 33 4.70 20.10 0.42
C ASP A 33 3.24 20.61 0.57
N GLU A 34 2.41 20.40 -0.45
CA GLU A 34 1.00 20.79 -0.43
C GLU A 34 0.16 19.77 0.32
N ILE A 35 0.46 18.48 0.19
CA ILE A 35 -0.16 17.41 0.99
C ILE A 35 0.12 17.61 2.48
N GLU A 36 1.37 17.89 2.86
CA GLU A 36 1.70 18.16 4.27
C GLU A 36 0.89 19.32 4.82
N ARG A 37 0.72 20.41 4.05
CA ARG A 37 -0.11 21.55 4.45
C ARG A 37 -1.59 21.19 4.59
N ILE A 38 -2.10 20.31 3.72
CA ILE A 38 -3.47 19.82 3.80
C ILE A 38 -3.64 18.97 5.05
N ILE A 39 -2.74 18.02 5.29
CA ILE A 39 -2.73 17.18 6.49
C ILE A 39 -2.71 18.07 7.72
N ASP A 40 -1.76 19.01 7.81
CA ASP A 40 -1.62 19.96 8.90
C ASP A 40 -2.87 20.79 9.16
N HIS A 41 -3.56 21.23 8.10
CA HIS A 41 -4.80 21.99 8.20
C HIS A 41 -5.96 21.15 8.74
N PHE A 42 -6.03 19.89 8.33
CA PHE A 42 -7.12 18.97 8.70
C PHE A 42 -6.80 18.03 9.87
N ARG A 43 -5.60 18.11 10.47
CA ARG A 43 -5.12 17.25 11.57
C ARG A 43 -6.21 16.90 12.60
N GLY A 44 -6.08 15.72 13.21
CA GLY A 44 -7.04 15.18 14.17
C GLY A 44 -8.01 14.21 13.52
N ASN A 45 -9.27 14.19 13.96
CA ASN A 45 -10.26 13.18 13.55
C ASN A 45 -10.88 13.44 12.16
N THR A 46 -10.13 14.01 11.20
CA THR A 46 -10.64 14.18 9.84
C THR A 46 -10.50 12.89 9.07
N LEU A 47 -11.61 12.39 8.57
CA LEU A 47 -11.64 11.24 7.68
C LEU A 47 -11.50 11.67 6.21
N VAL A 48 -10.73 10.89 5.47
CA VAL A 48 -10.59 10.95 4.01
C VAL A 48 -11.20 9.69 3.43
N LYS A 49 -12.05 9.84 2.41
CA LYS A 49 -12.48 8.72 1.60
C LYS A 49 -11.36 8.32 0.63
N LEU A 50 -11.09 7.01 0.54
CA LEU A 50 -10.10 6.46 -0.38
C LEU A 50 -10.35 6.92 -1.83
N PRO A 51 -9.28 7.04 -2.65
CA PRO A 51 -9.41 7.26 -4.09
C PRO A 51 -10.23 6.16 -4.78
N GLU A 52 -10.79 6.45 -5.96
CA GLU A 52 -11.65 5.51 -6.67
C GLU A 52 -10.92 4.23 -7.09
N SER A 53 -9.64 4.35 -7.46
CA SER A 53 -8.76 3.21 -7.76
C SER A 53 -8.59 2.28 -6.56
N GLU A 54 -8.40 2.85 -5.38
CA GLU A 54 -8.23 2.09 -4.13
C GLU A 54 -9.54 1.46 -3.65
N ILE A 55 -10.67 2.16 -3.82
CA ILE A 55 -11.99 1.56 -3.58
C ILE A 55 -12.19 0.33 -4.47
N ALA A 56 -11.84 0.42 -5.76
CA ALA A 56 -11.93 -0.72 -6.67
C ALA A 56 -11.01 -1.87 -6.25
N PHE A 57 -9.81 -1.57 -5.76
CA PHE A 57 -8.92 -2.58 -5.17
C PHE A 57 -9.55 -3.27 -3.95
N PHE A 58 -10.14 -2.54 -3.01
CA PHE A 58 -10.77 -3.14 -1.83
C PHE A 58 -12.03 -3.94 -2.17
N GLU A 59 -12.81 -3.55 -3.18
CA GLU A 59 -13.91 -4.39 -3.68
C GLU A 59 -13.37 -5.69 -4.30
N TRP A 60 -12.27 -5.63 -5.06
CA TRP A 60 -11.60 -6.84 -5.53
C TRP A 60 -11.10 -7.71 -4.37
N LEU A 61 -10.48 -7.11 -3.35
CA LEU A 61 -9.98 -7.83 -2.17
C LEU A 61 -11.13 -8.54 -1.43
N LYS A 62 -12.29 -7.89 -1.30
CA LYS A 62 -13.50 -8.46 -0.69
C LYS A 62 -13.95 -9.76 -1.35
N GLU A 63 -13.76 -9.87 -2.66
CA GLU A 63 -14.11 -11.05 -3.45
C GLU A 63 -13.02 -12.14 -3.41
N ASN A 64 -11.75 -11.75 -3.30
CA ASN A 64 -10.60 -12.66 -3.50
C ASN A 64 -9.90 -13.08 -2.20
N ASP A 65 -9.96 -12.27 -1.14
CA ASP A 65 -9.45 -12.60 0.20
C ASP A 65 -10.30 -11.90 1.28
N ARG A 66 -11.53 -12.45 1.44
CA ARG A 66 -12.55 -11.87 2.31
C ARG A 66 -12.11 -11.74 3.77
N ALA A 67 -11.28 -12.66 4.26
CA ALA A 67 -10.82 -12.64 5.65
C ALA A 67 -9.95 -11.41 5.94
N VAL A 68 -9.08 -11.03 4.99
CA VAL A 68 -8.25 -9.82 5.10
C VAL A 68 -9.12 -8.57 4.97
N TRP A 69 -10.09 -8.56 4.06
CA TRP A 69 -11.03 -7.44 3.95
C TRP A 69 -11.85 -7.27 5.23
N ASP A 70 -12.34 -8.36 5.83
CA ASP A 70 -13.13 -8.31 7.07
C ASP A 70 -12.26 -7.81 8.25
N ASP A 71 -11.00 -8.21 8.35
CA ASP A 71 -10.05 -7.71 9.37
C ASP A 71 -9.85 -6.18 9.28
N LEU A 72 -9.88 -5.62 8.07
CA LEU A 72 -9.73 -4.18 7.85
C LEU A 72 -11.04 -3.39 8.02
N TRP A 73 -12.19 -3.95 7.62
CA TRP A 73 -13.41 -3.17 7.37
C TRP A 73 -14.68 -3.69 8.06
N ALA A 74 -14.69 -4.89 8.66
CA ALA A 74 -15.93 -5.49 9.17
C ALA A 74 -16.56 -4.71 10.34
N GLU A 75 -15.78 -3.93 11.09
CA GLU A 75 -16.27 -3.09 12.19
C GLU A 75 -16.76 -1.71 11.69
N GLY A 76 -17.78 -1.69 10.83
CA GLY A 76 -18.42 -0.45 10.39
C GLY A 76 -19.65 -0.68 9.52
N GLU A 77 -20.82 -0.20 9.97
CA GLU A 77 -22.10 -0.35 9.26
C GLU A 77 -22.20 0.44 7.93
N GLU A 78 -21.18 1.22 7.56
CA GLU A 78 -21.14 1.91 6.27
C GLU A 78 -19.81 1.64 5.55
N GLU A 79 -19.90 1.00 4.38
CA GLU A 79 -18.84 0.76 3.38
C GLU A 79 -18.30 2.09 2.82
N GLY A 80 -17.70 2.89 3.70
CA GLY A 80 -17.26 4.25 3.39
C GLY A 80 -15.86 4.31 2.83
N TYR A 81 -15.03 3.28 3.07
CA TYR A 81 -13.59 3.28 2.82
C TYR A 81 -12.96 4.59 3.30
N LEU A 82 -13.20 4.89 4.58
CA LEU A 82 -12.79 6.13 5.23
C LEU A 82 -11.57 5.84 6.10
N VAL A 83 -10.52 6.64 5.92
CA VAL A 83 -9.24 6.51 6.65
C VAL A 83 -8.82 7.86 7.23
N SER A 84 -7.84 7.89 8.14
CA SER A 84 -7.28 9.16 8.63
C SER A 84 -6.74 10.00 7.48
N VAL A 85 -6.86 11.33 7.59
CA VAL A 85 -6.22 12.28 6.67
C VAL A 85 -4.71 12.09 6.56
N ASP A 86 -4.08 11.51 7.58
CA ASP A 86 -2.64 11.26 7.60
C ASP A 86 -2.19 10.32 6.47
N PHE A 87 -3.07 9.46 5.96
CA PHE A 87 -2.80 8.56 4.83
C PHE A 87 -2.75 9.25 3.47
N LEU A 88 -3.04 10.55 3.37
CA LEU A 88 -2.94 11.28 2.09
C LEU A 88 -1.55 11.20 1.45
N ARG A 89 -0.51 11.02 2.27
CA ARG A 89 0.89 10.84 1.84
C ARG A 89 1.05 9.63 0.93
N GLU A 90 0.31 8.57 1.21
CA GLU A 90 0.45 7.28 0.53
C GLU A 90 -0.07 7.35 -0.92
N PHE A 91 -1.03 8.24 -1.20
CA PHE A 91 -1.65 8.36 -2.53
C PHE A 91 -0.88 9.24 -3.53
N ILE A 92 0.32 9.72 -3.17
CA ILE A 92 1.20 10.49 -4.07
C ILE A 92 2.58 9.83 -4.27
N ARG A 93 2.77 8.61 -3.77
CA ARG A 93 4.02 7.82 -3.92
C ARG A 93 4.19 7.33 -5.35
N GLU A 94 5.35 6.73 -5.66
CA GLU A 94 5.60 6.09 -6.96
C GLU A 94 4.58 4.98 -7.26
N THR A 95 4.19 4.24 -6.23
CA THR A 95 3.12 3.24 -6.25
C THR A 95 2.01 3.65 -5.27
N PRO A 96 1.09 4.56 -5.66
CA PRO A 96 -0.01 5.00 -4.81
C PRO A 96 -0.85 3.80 -4.38
N SER A 97 -0.97 3.58 -3.07
CA SER A 97 -1.80 2.52 -2.49
C SER A 97 -2.01 2.78 -1.00
N PHE A 98 -3.11 2.30 -0.42
CA PHE A 98 -3.31 2.28 1.02
C PHE A 98 -2.62 1.04 1.61
N PRO A 99 -1.56 1.18 2.43
CA PRO A 99 -0.76 0.04 2.85
C PRO A 99 -1.54 -0.91 3.78
N ILE A 100 -1.60 -2.20 3.44
CA ILE A 100 -2.14 -3.23 4.35
C ILE A 100 -0.99 -3.76 5.22
N CYS A 101 -0.88 -3.22 6.44
CA CYS A 101 0.26 -3.52 7.34
C CYS A 101 -0.08 -3.60 8.84
N ASP A 102 -1.36 -3.50 9.19
CA ASP A 102 -1.85 -3.46 10.55
C ASP A 102 -2.98 -4.46 10.84
N LEU A 103 -3.04 -5.56 10.07
CA LEU A 103 -3.97 -6.66 10.28
C LEU A 103 -3.85 -7.24 11.69
N VAL A 104 -5.00 -7.55 12.30
CA VAL A 104 -5.12 -8.01 13.68
C VAL A 104 -5.28 -9.52 13.74
N ASP A 105 -6.22 -10.05 12.97
CA ASP A 105 -6.58 -11.48 12.97
C ASP A 105 -5.88 -12.27 11.84
N GLN A 106 -5.50 -11.59 10.76
CA GLN A 106 -4.81 -12.18 9.62
C GLN A 106 -3.31 -11.88 9.63
N PRO A 107 -2.47 -12.77 9.06
CA PRO A 107 -1.04 -12.50 8.90
C PRO A 107 -0.81 -11.32 7.96
N ASN A 108 0.04 -10.38 8.38
CA ASN A 108 0.46 -9.29 7.53
C ASN A 108 1.43 -9.77 6.45
N TYR A 109 1.30 -9.23 5.24
CA TYR A 109 2.17 -9.49 4.10
C TYR A 109 2.68 -8.19 3.48
N TRP A 110 3.12 -7.26 4.34
CA TRP A 110 3.74 -6.01 3.94
C TRP A 110 5.27 -6.15 3.90
N PHE A 111 5.88 -5.65 2.83
CA PHE A 111 7.31 -5.78 2.59
C PHE A 111 7.93 -4.46 2.12
N SER A 112 9.21 -4.31 2.39
CA SER A 112 10.06 -3.20 1.95
C SER A 112 11.48 -3.70 1.77
N VAL A 113 12.37 -2.88 1.20
CA VAL A 113 13.80 -3.22 1.04
C VAL A 113 14.45 -3.68 2.36
N ARG A 114 13.98 -3.18 3.51
CA ARG A 114 14.48 -3.55 4.85
C ARG A 114 14.15 -5.00 5.23
N HIS A 115 13.21 -5.64 4.54
CA HIS A 115 12.86 -7.05 4.72
C HIS A 115 13.74 -7.99 3.90
N ILE A 116 14.56 -7.46 2.99
CA ILE A 116 15.44 -8.28 2.18
C ILE A 116 16.69 -8.65 2.98
N LYS A 117 16.93 -9.95 3.15
CA LYS A 117 18.10 -10.49 3.84
C LYS A 117 19.36 -10.35 2.97
N PRO A 118 20.58 -10.42 3.54
CA PRO A 118 21.82 -10.30 2.77
C PRO A 118 21.94 -11.23 1.57
N LYS A 119 21.37 -12.45 1.64
CA LYS A 119 21.34 -13.37 0.51
C LYS A 119 20.39 -12.94 -0.61
N GLY A 120 19.25 -12.33 -0.27
CA GLY A 120 18.35 -11.69 -1.24
C GLY A 120 19.00 -10.43 -1.85
N MET A 121 19.61 -9.61 -0.99
CA MET A 121 20.80 -8.76 -1.23
C MET A 121 21.57 -9.06 -2.50
N GLU A 122 22.42 -10.05 -2.31
CA GLU A 122 23.39 -10.54 -3.27
C GLU A 122 22.73 -11.04 -4.55
N TYR A 123 21.64 -11.80 -4.43
CA TYR A 123 20.91 -12.32 -5.59
C TYR A 123 20.32 -11.20 -6.46
N LEU A 124 19.69 -10.19 -5.84
CA LEU A 124 19.15 -9.04 -6.57
C LEU A 124 20.26 -8.37 -7.40
N GLN A 125 21.39 -8.06 -6.76
CA GLN A 125 22.46 -7.27 -7.38
C GLN A 125 23.26 -8.02 -8.44
N ASN A 126 23.51 -9.32 -8.22
CA ASN A 126 24.44 -10.08 -9.05
C ASN A 126 23.75 -10.92 -10.13
N GLU A 127 22.52 -11.36 -9.91
CA GLU A 127 21.82 -12.27 -10.82
C GLU A 127 20.59 -11.60 -11.43
N LEU A 128 19.70 -11.07 -10.60
CA LEU A 128 18.43 -10.52 -11.06
C LEU A 128 18.61 -9.27 -11.93
N MET A 129 19.53 -8.36 -11.58
CA MET A 129 19.80 -7.19 -12.43
C MET A 129 20.30 -7.58 -13.82
N LEU A 130 21.12 -8.63 -13.94
CA LEU A 130 21.58 -9.13 -15.24
C LEU A 130 20.41 -9.67 -16.07
N LYS A 131 19.49 -10.41 -15.45
CA LYS A 131 18.27 -10.90 -16.11
C LYS A 131 17.43 -9.77 -16.68
N VAL A 132 17.27 -8.70 -15.90
CA VAL A 132 16.56 -7.48 -16.34
C VAL A 132 17.28 -6.82 -17.52
N GLU A 133 18.61 -6.71 -17.48
CA GLU A 133 19.40 -6.11 -18.57
C GLU A 133 19.29 -6.87 -19.90
N ILE A 134 19.15 -8.21 -19.85
CA ILE A 134 19.01 -9.06 -21.03
C ILE A 134 17.55 -9.38 -21.38
N ASP A 135 16.58 -8.72 -20.73
CA ASP A 135 15.13 -8.91 -20.93
C ASP A 135 14.67 -10.38 -20.73
N GLU A 136 15.32 -11.09 -19.79
CA GLU A 136 14.95 -12.46 -19.43
C GLU A 136 13.67 -12.48 -18.60
N GLN A 137 12.86 -13.53 -18.81
CA GLN A 137 11.61 -13.70 -18.07
C GLN A 137 11.88 -13.95 -16.58
N LEU A 138 11.40 -13.04 -15.75
CA LEU A 138 11.47 -13.16 -14.29
C LEU A 138 10.39 -14.09 -13.74
N THR A 139 10.79 -14.93 -12.78
CA THR A 139 9.90 -15.69 -11.89
C THR A 139 9.07 -14.78 -10.99
N LEU A 140 8.07 -15.33 -10.32
CA LEU A 140 7.20 -14.57 -9.42
C LEU A 140 8.00 -13.97 -8.25
N GLU A 141 8.87 -14.75 -7.63
CA GLU A 141 9.74 -14.33 -6.54
C GLU A 141 10.70 -13.22 -6.97
N GLU A 142 11.25 -13.32 -8.18
CA GLU A 142 12.14 -12.30 -8.75
C GLU A 142 11.41 -10.98 -9.01
N ARG A 143 10.20 -11.05 -9.57
CA ARG A 143 9.37 -9.86 -9.77
C ARG A 143 9.05 -9.18 -8.44
N PHE A 144 8.66 -9.96 -7.44
CA PHE A 144 8.36 -9.42 -6.12
C PHE A 144 9.61 -8.87 -5.42
N LEU A 145 10.75 -9.55 -5.53
CA LEU A 145 12.02 -9.06 -4.99
C LEU A 145 12.44 -7.72 -5.62
N LEU A 146 12.26 -7.59 -6.93
CA LEU A 146 12.50 -6.34 -7.65
C LEU A 146 11.53 -5.24 -7.21
N GLU A 147 10.24 -5.53 -7.12
CA GLU A 147 9.21 -4.58 -6.66
C GLU A 147 9.58 -3.96 -5.31
N ILE A 148 9.85 -4.80 -4.30
CA ILE A 148 10.11 -4.31 -2.94
C ILE A 148 11.49 -3.65 -2.78
N SER A 149 12.37 -3.80 -3.78
CA SER A 149 13.65 -3.10 -3.84
C SER A 149 13.48 -1.63 -4.27
N VAL A 150 12.38 -1.31 -4.95
CA VAL A 150 12.05 0.03 -5.43
C VAL A 150 11.08 0.72 -4.46
N ALA A 151 9.99 0.05 -4.10
CA ALA A 151 8.97 0.62 -3.23
C ALA A 151 8.38 -0.44 -2.28
N SER A 152 8.05 -0.02 -1.06
CA SER A 152 7.32 -0.89 -0.14
C SER A 152 5.91 -1.19 -0.66
N THR A 153 5.44 -2.42 -0.50
CA THR A 153 4.09 -2.85 -0.87
C THR A 153 3.66 -4.05 -0.05
N ASP A 154 2.36 -4.29 0.05
CA ASP A 154 1.83 -5.60 0.42
C ASP A 154 1.58 -6.50 -0.80
N ILE A 155 1.40 -7.79 -0.54
CA ILE A 155 1.15 -8.78 -1.60
C ILE A 155 -0.19 -8.57 -2.30
N TRP A 156 -1.21 -8.01 -1.64
CA TRP A 156 -2.54 -7.88 -2.23
C TRP A 156 -2.54 -6.82 -3.32
N HIS A 157 -1.93 -5.67 -3.08
CA HIS A 157 -1.71 -4.65 -4.12
C HIS A 157 -0.87 -5.19 -5.27
N PHE A 158 0.18 -5.96 -4.97
CA PHE A 158 1.01 -6.60 -5.98
C PHE A 158 0.19 -7.60 -6.83
N CYS A 159 -0.56 -8.50 -6.20
CA CYS A 159 -1.44 -9.47 -6.84
C CYS A 159 -2.48 -8.78 -7.73
N HIS A 160 -3.15 -7.75 -7.22
CA HIS A 160 -4.16 -7.01 -7.99
C HIS A 160 -3.55 -6.34 -9.23
N ARG A 161 -2.39 -5.68 -9.08
CA ARG A 161 -1.72 -4.96 -10.18
C ARG A 161 -1.26 -5.90 -11.29
N TYR A 162 -0.67 -7.03 -10.91
CA TYR A 162 -0.07 -7.99 -11.85
C TYR A 162 -0.98 -9.18 -12.19
N ARG A 163 -2.21 -9.20 -11.64
CA ARG A 163 -3.22 -10.26 -11.83
C ARG A 163 -2.70 -11.64 -11.47
N ILE A 164 -2.06 -11.72 -10.30
CA ILE A 164 -1.52 -12.95 -9.73
C ILE A 164 -2.48 -13.49 -8.67
N ASP A 165 -2.62 -14.81 -8.60
CA ASP A 165 -3.41 -15.46 -7.56
C ASP A 165 -2.78 -15.24 -6.17
N ILE A 166 -3.61 -14.96 -5.17
CA ILE A 166 -3.15 -14.62 -3.83
C ILE A 166 -2.43 -15.81 -3.17
N GLU A 167 -2.94 -17.03 -3.36
CA GLU A 167 -2.34 -18.23 -2.77
C GLU A 167 -1.03 -18.60 -3.49
N GLU A 168 -0.96 -18.42 -4.81
CA GLU A 168 0.31 -18.51 -5.55
C GLU A 168 1.36 -17.55 -4.97
N MET A 169 0.98 -16.30 -4.70
CA MET A 169 1.88 -15.31 -4.11
C MET A 169 2.28 -15.66 -2.67
N LYS A 170 1.35 -16.13 -1.82
CA LYS A 170 1.68 -16.58 -0.45
C LYS A 170 2.66 -17.76 -0.45
N ASN A 171 2.53 -18.67 -1.42
CA ASN A 171 3.49 -19.76 -1.62
C ASN A 171 4.87 -19.23 -2.05
N ALA A 172 4.90 -18.29 -3.01
CA ALA A 172 6.13 -17.63 -3.44
C ALA A 172 6.86 -16.94 -2.27
N ILE A 173 6.14 -16.22 -1.40
CA ILE A 173 6.71 -15.63 -0.19
C ILE A 173 7.32 -16.70 0.73
N SER A 174 6.61 -17.80 0.94
CA SER A 174 7.09 -18.91 1.77
C SER A 174 8.39 -19.50 1.22
N GLU A 175 8.50 -19.64 -0.10
CA GLU A 175 9.73 -20.05 -0.77
C GLU A 175 10.85 -19.03 -0.62
N MET A 176 10.58 -17.74 -0.77
CA MET A 176 11.58 -16.67 -0.59
C MET A 176 12.12 -16.64 0.85
N VAL A 177 11.26 -16.87 1.84
CA VAL A 177 11.65 -17.00 3.25
C VAL A 177 12.54 -18.23 3.44
N TYR A 178 12.15 -19.39 2.87
CA TYR A 178 12.92 -20.63 2.92
C TYR A 178 14.30 -20.51 2.23
N LYS A 179 14.36 -19.86 1.06
CA LYS A 179 15.59 -19.55 0.31
C LYS A 179 16.52 -18.61 1.10
N GLY A 180 16.00 -17.94 2.14
CA GLY A 180 16.72 -16.97 2.96
C GLY A 180 16.82 -15.60 2.30
N TRP A 181 15.95 -15.30 1.34
CA TRP A 181 15.90 -14.01 0.65
C TRP A 181 15.15 -12.96 1.44
N LEU A 182 14.06 -13.33 2.11
CA LEU A 182 13.22 -12.42 2.88
C LEU A 182 13.11 -12.81 4.35
N VAL A 183 12.88 -11.82 5.21
CA VAL A 183 12.20 -12.00 6.50
C VAL A 183 10.73 -11.64 6.32
N HIS A 184 9.84 -12.47 6.84
CA HIS A 184 8.40 -12.22 6.84
C HIS A 184 7.94 -11.98 8.28
N LEU A 185 7.45 -10.77 8.53
CA LEU A 185 6.91 -10.36 9.83
C LEU A 185 5.39 -10.37 9.70
N THR A 186 4.75 -11.34 10.33
CA THR A 186 3.30 -11.56 10.21
C THR A 186 2.50 -10.74 11.21
N SER A 187 3.10 -10.37 12.34
CA SER A 187 2.45 -9.60 13.39
C SER A 187 2.64 -8.10 13.16
N ARG A 188 1.59 -7.32 13.47
CA ARG A 188 1.62 -5.86 13.45
C ARG A 188 2.74 -5.30 14.33
N ASP A 189 2.89 -5.84 15.54
CA ASP A 189 3.88 -5.34 16.52
C ASP A 189 5.32 -5.48 16.02
N ASP A 190 5.61 -6.51 15.22
CA ASP A 190 6.92 -6.67 14.61
C ASP A 190 7.11 -5.75 13.41
N LEU A 191 6.07 -5.56 12.60
CA LEU A 191 6.09 -4.71 11.41
C LEU A 191 6.28 -3.23 11.72
N VAL A 192 5.74 -2.71 12.83
CA VAL A 192 5.86 -1.29 13.20
C VAL A 192 7.31 -0.79 13.20
N LYS A 193 8.29 -1.68 13.47
CA LYS A 193 9.74 -1.35 13.45
C LYS A 193 10.30 -1.10 12.04
N TYR A 194 9.54 -1.46 11.01
CA TYR A 194 9.91 -1.43 9.59
C TYR A 194 9.08 -0.45 8.76
N LEU A 195 8.04 0.15 9.34
CA LEU A 195 7.22 1.17 8.70
C LEU A 195 7.94 2.52 8.83
N ASP A 196 8.38 3.05 7.68
CA ASP A 196 8.93 4.40 7.58
C ASP A 196 7.78 5.33 7.13
N PHE A 197 7.06 5.91 8.11
CA PHE A 197 6.01 6.93 7.89
C PHE A 197 6.56 8.35 8.02
#